data_AF-S7NP88-F1
#
_entry.id   AF-S7NP88-F1
#
_cell.length_a   1.000
_cell.length_b   1.000
_cell.length_c   1.000
_cell.angle_alpha   90.00
_cell.angle_beta   90.00
_cell.angle_gamma   90.00
#
_symmetry.space_group_name_H-M   'P 1'
#
loop_
_entity.id
_entity.type
_entity.pdbx_description
1 polymer ?
#
loop_
_entity_poly.entity_id
_entity_poly.type
_entity_poly.pdbx_seq_one_letter_code
_entity_poly.pdbx_strand_id
1 'polypeptide(L)'
;MHPEGSAAFSKALGRTVFDMKIAVDFSILGSQKEFVHRYCQHREEEPWLPMLTSACPGWDRYAEHVPGHPITHHLYTAKSPQQIMGSLVKDYFTRWQNLSPDKIFHVIVALCYDKKLEAL
;
A
#
# COMPACT_ATOMS: atom_id res chain seq x y z
N MET A 1 22.19 12.86 -0.58
CA MET A 1 21.32 13.82 0.12
C MET A 1 20.96 13.19 1.47
N HIS A 2 21.55 13.66 2.57
CA HIS A 2 21.40 13.01 3.88
C HIS A 2 19.95 13.11 4.38
N PRO A 3 19.35 12.00 4.89
CA PRO A 3 17.94 11.97 5.31
C PRO A 3 17.59 12.97 6.43
N GLU A 4 18.58 13.37 7.24
CA GLU A 4 18.35 14.26 8.39
C GLU A 4 18.08 15.72 8.00
N GLY A 5 18.66 16.20 6.89
CA GLY A 5 18.46 17.58 6.42
C GLY A 5 17.03 17.84 5.91
N SER A 6 16.38 16.82 5.33
CA SER A 6 15.02 16.93 4.79
C SER A 6 13.95 16.98 5.89
N ALA A 7 14.15 16.22 6.97
CA ALA A 7 13.22 16.17 8.10
C ALA A 7 13.23 17.50 8.90
N ALA A 8 14.41 18.07 9.13
CA ALA A 8 14.57 19.34 9.82
C ALA A 8 13.94 20.51 9.05
N PHE A 9 14.15 20.57 7.72
CA PHE A 9 13.56 21.59 6.85
C PHE A 9 12.02 21.50 6.81
N SER A 10 11.47 20.28 6.77
CA SER A 10 10.01 20.08 6.73
C SER A 10 9.33 20.48 8.04
N LYS A 11 10.00 20.25 9.18
CA LYS A 11 9.51 20.68 10.51
C LYS A 11 9.45 22.20 10.62
N ALA A 12 10.40 22.92 10.02
CA ALA A 12 10.39 24.38 9.94
C ALA A 12 9.23 24.94 9.09
N LEU A 13 8.70 24.16 8.14
CA LEU A 13 7.54 24.50 7.31
C LEU A 13 6.19 24.05 7.92
N GLY A 14 6.18 23.52 9.15
CA GLY A 14 4.97 22.99 9.79
C GLY A 14 4.44 21.71 9.15
N ARG A 15 5.29 20.93 8.49
CA ARG A 15 4.93 19.68 7.80
C ARG A 15 5.46 18.47 8.57
N THR A 16 4.60 17.47 8.75
CA THR A 16 4.99 16.16 9.30
C THR A 16 5.46 15.26 8.17
N VAL A 17 6.64 14.65 8.32
CA VAL A 17 7.22 13.71 7.35
C VAL A 17 7.16 12.32 7.94
N PHE A 18 6.62 11.38 7.16
CA PHE A 18 6.56 9.96 7.53
C PHE A 18 7.47 9.14 6.63
N ASP A 19 8.14 8.18 7.22
CA ASP A 19 8.85 7.14 6.48
C ASP A 19 7.86 6.05 6.06
N MET A 20 7.91 5.64 4.79
CA MET A 20 7.00 4.63 4.25
C MET A 20 7.30 3.21 4.78
N LYS A 21 8.45 2.97 5.42
CA LYS A 21 8.84 1.64 5.92
C LYS A 21 7.76 0.96 6.75
N ILE A 22 7.11 1.69 7.67
CA ILE A 22 6.05 1.09 8.49
C ILE A 22 4.88 0.58 7.66
N ALA A 23 4.51 1.30 6.59
CA ALA A 23 3.44 0.87 5.70
C ALA A 23 3.87 -0.29 4.78
N VAL A 24 5.15 -0.34 4.40
CA VAL A 24 5.74 -1.48 3.70
C VAL A 24 5.71 -2.73 4.58
N ASP A 25 6.11 -2.62 5.84
CA ASP A 25 6.11 -3.74 6.79
C ASP A 25 4.70 -4.30 7.00
N PHE A 26 3.70 -3.43 7.16
CA PHE A 26 2.29 -3.87 7.23
C PHE A 26 1.81 -4.55 5.95
N SER A 27 2.24 -4.08 4.77
CA SER A 27 1.90 -4.71 3.49
C SER A 27 2.47 -6.12 3.40
N ILE A 28 3.74 -6.30 3.78
CA ILE A 28 4.42 -7.59 3.82
C ILE A 28 3.71 -8.54 4.79
N LEU A 29 3.39 -8.08 6.00
CA LEU A 29 2.67 -8.91 6.98
C LEU A 29 1.27 -9.30 6.48
N GLY A 30 0.59 -8.40 5.76
CA GLY A 30 -0.69 -8.69 5.12
C GLY A 30 -0.57 -9.78 4.06
N SER A 31 0.34 -9.60 3.10
CA SER A 31 0.56 -10.56 2.01
C SER A 31 1.06 -11.90 2.53
N GLN A 32 1.89 -11.92 3.58
CA GLN A 32 2.38 -13.15 4.20
C GLN A 32 1.23 -13.92 4.87
N LYS A 33 0.36 -13.25 5.62
CA LYS A 33 -0.80 -13.91 6.25
C LYS A 33 -1.72 -14.53 5.19
N GLU A 34 -1.95 -13.81 4.11
CA GLU A 34 -2.74 -14.29 2.99
C GLU A 34 -2.09 -15.49 2.29
N PHE A 35 -0.78 -15.43 2.05
CA PHE A 35 -0.04 -16.55 1.48
C PHE A 35 -0.17 -17.82 2.34
N VAL A 36 0.11 -17.70 3.65
CA VAL A 36 0.01 -18.83 4.58
C VAL A 36 -1.41 -19.41 4.57
N HIS A 37 -2.42 -18.54 4.59
CA HIS A 37 -3.82 -18.95 4.51
C HIS A 37 -4.13 -19.75 3.24
N ARG A 38 -3.80 -19.20 2.06
CA ARG A 38 -4.01 -19.87 0.76
C ARG A 38 -3.22 -21.17 0.65
N TYR A 39 -1.99 -21.21 1.16
CA TYR A 39 -1.14 -22.40 1.15
C TYR A 39 -1.70 -23.52 2.03
N CYS A 40 -2.14 -23.20 3.24
CA CYS A 40 -2.71 -24.19 4.16
C CYS A 40 -4.09 -24.72 3.71
N GLN A 41 -4.87 -23.91 2.99
CA GLN A 41 -6.19 -24.28 2.49
C GLN A 41 -6.18 -24.83 1.06
N HIS A 42 -5.00 -24.92 0.43
CA HIS A 42 -4.90 -25.31 -0.96
C HIS A 42 -5.46 -26.71 -1.21
N ARG A 43 -6.36 -26.81 -2.20
CA ARG A 43 -6.91 -28.06 -2.74
C ARG A 43 -6.72 -28.03 -4.25
N GLU A 44 -6.46 -29.18 -4.86
CA GLU A 44 -6.27 -29.27 -6.33
C GLU A 44 -7.51 -28.79 -7.11
N GLU A 45 -8.70 -28.92 -6.50
CA GLU A 45 -10.00 -28.53 -7.06
C GLU A 45 -10.24 -27.01 -7.06
N GLU A 46 -9.52 -26.25 -6.22
CA GLU A 46 -9.57 -24.78 -6.19
C GLU A 46 -8.14 -24.22 -6.18
N PRO A 47 -7.55 -23.94 -7.35
CA PRO A 47 -6.17 -23.48 -7.42
C PRO A 47 -6.07 -21.98 -7.11
N TRP A 48 -6.02 -21.63 -5.82
CA TRP A 48 -5.70 -20.28 -5.31
C TRP A 48 -4.21 -19.92 -5.46
N LEU A 49 -3.40 -20.89 -5.88
CA LEU A 49 -1.96 -20.80 -6.10
C LEU A 49 -1.64 -20.99 -7.59
N PRO A 50 -0.59 -20.33 -8.13
CA PRO A 50 0.36 -19.47 -7.42
C PRO A 50 -0.28 -18.17 -6.89
N MET A 51 0.31 -17.57 -5.84
CA MET A 51 -0.10 -16.24 -5.37
C MET A 51 0.80 -15.18 -6.02
N LEU A 52 0.19 -14.23 -6.70
CA LEU A 52 0.83 -13.16 -7.44
C LEU A 52 0.75 -11.84 -6.66
N THR A 53 1.73 -10.96 -6.88
CA THR A 53 1.80 -9.66 -6.21
C THR A 53 0.76 -8.69 -6.74
N SER A 54 0.25 -7.79 -5.89
CA SER A 54 -0.62 -6.66 -6.26
C SER A 54 -0.16 -5.30 -5.69
N ALA A 55 1.13 -5.15 -5.37
CA ALA A 55 1.66 -3.87 -4.90
C ALA A 55 1.81 -2.81 -6.02
N CYS A 56 1.79 -3.23 -7.29
CA CYS A 56 2.07 -2.39 -8.44
C CYS A 56 0.78 -2.10 -9.21
N PRO A 57 0.30 -0.84 -9.23
CA PRO A 57 -0.96 -0.49 -9.89
C PRO A 57 -0.94 -0.75 -11.40
N GLY A 58 0.22 -0.59 -12.05
CA GLY A 58 0.38 -0.90 -13.47
C GLY A 58 0.23 -2.40 -13.75
N TRP A 59 0.72 -3.25 -12.84
CA TRP A 59 0.55 -4.70 -12.94
C TRP A 59 -0.89 -5.13 -12.71
N ASP A 60 -1.55 -4.63 -11.67
CA ASP A 60 -2.95 -4.97 -11.40
C ASP A 60 -3.84 -4.60 -12.58
N ARG A 61 -3.68 -3.38 -13.12
CA ARG A 61 -4.41 -2.94 -14.31
C ARG A 61 -4.10 -3.83 -15.52
N TYR A 62 -2.84 -4.19 -15.74
CA TYR A 62 -2.48 -5.10 -16.83
C TYR A 62 -3.15 -6.46 -16.66
N ALA A 63 -3.09 -7.05 -15.47
CA ALA A 63 -3.68 -8.34 -15.15
C ALA A 63 -5.21 -8.34 -15.32
N GLU A 64 -5.88 -7.25 -14.95
CA GLU A 64 -7.33 -7.07 -15.15
C GLU A 64 -7.73 -6.95 -16.62
N HIS A 65 -6.94 -6.24 -17.44
CA HIS A 65 -7.34 -5.85 -18.80
C HIS A 65 -6.83 -6.78 -19.90
N VAL A 66 -5.69 -7.44 -19.70
CA VAL A 66 -5.03 -8.21 -20.76
C VAL A 66 -5.35 -9.72 -20.63
N PRO A 67 -4.91 -10.42 -19.58
CA PRO A 67 -5.28 -11.82 -19.37
C PRO A 67 -6.66 -11.99 -18.70
N GLY A 68 -7.13 -11.02 -17.91
CA GLY A 68 -8.48 -10.98 -17.34
C GLY A 68 -8.71 -11.95 -16.17
N HIS A 69 -9.96 -12.45 -16.07
CA HIS A 69 -10.47 -13.25 -14.96
C HIS A 69 -9.59 -14.44 -14.50
N PRO A 70 -8.87 -15.16 -15.38
CA PRO A 70 -8.01 -16.27 -14.96
C PRO A 70 -6.87 -15.84 -14.04
N ILE A 71 -6.35 -14.61 -14.14
CA ILE A 71 -5.17 -14.17 -13.39
C ILE A 71 -5.54 -13.36 -12.14
N THR A 72 -6.67 -12.66 -12.15
CA THR A 72 -7.07 -11.80 -11.03
C THR A 72 -7.29 -12.57 -9.72
N HIS A 73 -7.73 -13.84 -9.78
CA HIS A 73 -7.88 -14.70 -8.59
C HIS A 73 -6.55 -15.04 -7.92
N HIS A 74 -5.45 -15.01 -8.67
CA HIS A 74 -4.12 -15.27 -8.15
C HIS A 74 -3.49 -14.05 -7.47
N LEU A 75 -3.99 -12.84 -7.72
CA LEU A 75 -3.48 -11.63 -7.05
C LEU A 75 -3.80 -11.67 -5.55
N TYR A 76 -2.84 -11.28 -4.71
CA TYR A 76 -3.10 -11.09 -3.29
C TYR A 76 -3.99 -9.86 -3.08
N THR A 77 -4.76 -9.86 -1.98
CA THR A 77 -5.73 -8.82 -1.61
C THR A 77 -5.23 -7.87 -0.53
N ALA A 78 -4.07 -8.17 0.09
CA ALA A 78 -3.40 -7.24 0.98
C ALA A 78 -3.23 -5.83 0.37
N LYS A 79 -3.46 -4.80 1.19
CA LYS A 79 -3.33 -3.40 0.76
C LYS A 79 -1.87 -3.06 0.38
N SER A 80 -1.72 -2.18 -0.60
CA SER A 80 -0.43 -1.61 -0.96
C SER A 80 0.11 -0.71 0.16
N PRO A 81 1.44 -0.48 0.25
CA PRO A 81 2.03 0.45 1.21
C PRO A 81 1.43 1.87 1.14
N GLN A 82 1.03 2.33 -0.05
CA GLN A 82 0.41 3.65 -0.21
C GLN A 82 -0.99 3.68 0.42
N GLN A 83 -1.83 2.68 0.17
CA GLN A 83 -3.15 2.55 0.79
C GLN A 83 -3.06 2.42 2.31
N ILE A 84 -2.07 1.65 2.80
CA ILE A 84 -1.80 1.51 4.23
C ILE A 84 -1.38 2.84 4.84
N MET A 85 -0.41 3.55 4.26
CA MET A 85 0.01 4.85 4.77
C MET A 85 -1.15 5.87 4.74
N GLY A 86 -1.96 5.86 3.68
CA GLY A 86 -3.18 6.65 3.59
C GLY A 86 -4.10 6.41 4.79
N SER A 87 -4.33 5.14 5.13
CA SER A 87 -5.15 4.75 6.29
C SER A 87 -4.49 5.17 7.61
N LEU A 88 -3.18 4.95 7.78
CA LEU A 88 -2.44 5.36 8.99
C LEU A 88 -2.51 6.88 9.21
N VAL A 89 -2.34 7.67 8.16
CA VAL A 89 -2.39 9.13 8.26
C VAL A 89 -3.81 9.63 8.46
N LYS A 90 -4.77 9.17 7.65
CA LYS A 90 -6.14 9.69 7.66
C LYS A 90 -7.00 9.16 8.81
N ASP A 91 -6.66 8.02 9.39
CA ASP A 91 -7.41 7.46 10.52
C ASP A 91 -6.65 7.58 11.84
N TYR A 92 -5.41 7.09 11.91
CA TYR A 92 -4.70 7.00 13.19
C TYR A 92 -4.08 8.35 13.58
N PHE A 93 -3.34 8.99 12.67
CA PHE A 93 -2.66 10.25 12.96
C PHE A 93 -3.63 11.42 13.17
N THR A 94 -4.69 11.52 12.37
CA THR A 94 -5.77 12.53 12.56
C THR A 94 -6.39 12.45 13.95
N ARG A 95 -6.78 11.24 14.39
CA ARG A 95 -7.32 11.01 15.75
C ARG A 95 -6.30 11.38 16.82
N TRP A 96 -5.04 11.02 16.64
CA TRP A 96 -3.98 11.36 17.59
C TRP A 96 -3.74 12.87 17.70
N GLN A 97 -3.91 13.61 16.60
CA GLN A 97 -3.81 15.08 16.55
C GLN A 97 -5.12 15.79 16.92
N ASN A 98 -6.20 15.05 17.21
CA ASN A 98 -7.54 15.59 17.42
C ASN A 98 -8.02 16.49 16.26
N LEU A 99 -7.72 16.08 15.02
CA LEU A 99 -8.11 16.74 13.78
C LEU A 99 -9.05 15.84 12.97
N SER A 100 -9.91 16.45 12.16
CA SER A 100 -10.71 15.70 11.19
C SER A 100 -9.89 15.38 9.92
N PRO A 101 -10.17 14.26 9.21
CA PRO A 101 -9.36 13.83 8.06
C PRO A 101 -9.34 14.82 6.88
N ASP A 102 -10.35 15.67 6.75
CA ASP A 102 -10.43 16.74 5.75
C ASP A 102 -9.44 17.88 6.00
N LYS A 103 -8.94 18.03 7.24
CA LYS A 103 -7.95 19.05 7.60
C LYS A 103 -6.50 18.67 7.27
N ILE A 104 -6.26 17.41 6.92
CA ILE A 104 -4.92 16.92 6.60
C ILE A 104 -4.82 16.65 5.11
N PHE A 105 -3.91 17.33 4.41
CA PHE A 105 -3.52 16.95 3.06
C PHE A 105 -2.35 15.97 3.13
N HIS A 106 -2.52 14.77 2.57
CA HIS A 106 -1.51 13.71 2.60
C HIS A 106 -0.86 13.58 1.21
N VAL A 107 0.46 13.72 1.15
CA VAL A 107 1.24 13.64 -0.08
C VAL A 107 2.25 12.51 0.04
N ILE A 108 2.32 11.67 -0.98
CA ILE A 108 3.34 10.63 -1.13
C ILE A 108 4.26 11.02 -2.27
N VAL A 109 5.57 10.92 -2.03
CA VAL A 109 6.59 11.02 -3.07
C VAL A 109 6.98 9.61 -3.47
N ALA A 110 6.58 9.21 -4.67
CA ALA A 110 6.86 7.88 -5.23
C ALA A 110 7.63 8.02 -6.55
N LEU A 111 8.47 7.03 -6.85
CA LEU A 111 9.21 6.94 -8.12
C LEU A 111 8.37 6.38 -9.28
N CYS A 112 7.09 6.09 -9.05
CA CYS A 112 6.20 5.44 -10.00
C CYS A 112 5.04 6.38 -10.33
N TYR A 113 4.82 6.63 -11.62
CA TYR A 113 3.69 7.43 -12.09
C TYR A 113 2.34 6.81 -11.73
N ASP A 114 2.22 5.48 -11.85
CA ASP A 114 0.94 4.77 -11.63
C ASP A 114 0.49 4.80 -10.17
N LYS A 115 1.36 5.16 -9.22
CA LYS A 115 0.95 5.41 -7.83
C LYS A 115 -0.03 6.57 -7.72
N LYS A 116 -0.01 7.52 -8.67
CA LYS A 116 -1.04 8.57 -8.76
C LYS A 116 -2.41 7.97 -9.06
N LEU A 117 -2.49 6.92 -9.88
CA LEU A 117 -3.75 6.27 -10.25
C LEU A 117 -4.33 5.48 -9.08
N GLU A 118 -3.48 4.87 -8.25
CA GLU A 118 -3.88 4.16 -7.02
C GLU A 118 -4.39 5.12 -5.91
N ALA A 119 -4.12 6.42 -6.04
CA ALA A 119 -4.57 7.43 -5.08
C ALA A 119 -5.94 8.03 -5.42
N LEU A 120 -6.46 7.76 -6.62
CA LEU A 120 -7.74 8.26 -7.15
C LEU A 120 -8.84 7.25 -6.92
#